data_AF-A0A661EBJ0-F1
#
_entry.id   AF-A0A661EBJ0-F1
#
_cell.length_a   1.000
_cell.length_b   1.000
_cell.length_c   1.000
_cell.angle_alpha   90.00
_cell.angle_beta   90.00
_cell.angle_gamma   90.00
#
_symmetry.space_group_name_H-M   'P 1'
#
loop_
_entity.id
_entity.type
_entity.pdbx_description
1 polymer ?
#
loop_
_entity_poly.entity_id
_entity_poly.type
_entity_poly.pdbx_seq_one_letter_code
_entity_poly.pdbx_strand_id
1 'polypeptide(L)'
;MDTTILRLSLLFVAVLVIVAVYVWTKSMAEAQYYADSYPDNRDNDNRDNEIEQIEEEYDNDVEEKDDDNSQLLIFRLQAIGSVHITGEQLLTIKENYKLSYDNKNMFLVKKNQGKLLYTICSSYNPGTIPHDIEQFSASELSAFMSFAKNESKNEFELFIADLQTMAVDLNATLLDEDRNRVSQQTLNYVREHII
;
A
#
# COMPACT_ATOMS: atom_id res chain seq x y z
N MET A 1 -24.25 34.60 32.84
CA MET A 1 -24.03 33.95 31.53
C MET A 1 -25.38 33.95 30.82
N ASP A 2 -25.53 34.75 29.77
CA ASP A 2 -26.83 35.02 29.17
C ASP A 2 -27.39 33.77 28.47
N THR A 3 -28.61 33.38 28.88
CA THR A 3 -29.32 32.21 28.36
C THR A 3 -29.64 32.32 26.87
N THR A 4 -29.65 33.54 26.33
CA THR A 4 -29.75 33.84 24.90
C THR A 4 -28.49 33.48 24.12
N ILE A 5 -27.30 33.73 24.68
CA ILE A 5 -26.02 33.39 24.03
C ILE A 5 -25.81 31.87 24.00
N LEU A 6 -26.22 31.16 25.06
CA LEU A 6 -26.15 29.70 25.13
C LEU A 6 -27.02 29.02 24.05
N ARG A 7 -28.24 29.52 23.84
CA ARG A 7 -29.17 28.98 22.82
C ARG A 7 -28.71 29.26 21.39
N LEU A 8 -28.10 30.42 21.16
CA LEU A 8 -27.55 30.78 19.84
C LEU A 8 -26.34 29.92 19.47
N SER A 9 -25.46 29.62 20.45
CA SER A 9 -24.32 28.71 20.26
C SER A 9 -24.76 27.29 19.92
N LEU A 10 -25.77 26.76 20.63
CA LEU A 10 -26.33 25.42 20.36
C LEU A 10 -26.91 25.30 18.95
N LEU A 11 -27.60 26.33 18.47
CA LEU A 11 -28.11 26.37 17.09
C LEU A 11 -26.97 26.36 16.06
N PHE A 12 -25.90 27.10 16.31
CA PHE A 12 -24.76 27.16 15.38
C PHE A 12 -24.03 25.82 15.27
N VAL A 13 -23.82 25.14 16.40
CA VAL A 13 -23.23 23.79 16.43
C VAL A 13 -24.12 22.77 15.71
N ALA A 14 -25.44 22.84 15.91
CA ALA A 14 -26.37 21.95 15.19
C ALA A 14 -26.32 22.14 13.67
N VAL A 15 -26.24 23.40 13.20
CA VAL A 15 -26.11 23.70 11.77
C VAL A 15 -24.78 23.19 11.22
N LEU A 16 -23.67 23.34 11.95
CA LEU A 16 -22.37 22.80 11.54
C LEU A 16 -22.38 21.27 11.41
N VAL A 17 -23.02 20.57 12.34
CA VAL A 17 -23.16 19.10 12.27
C VAL A 17 -23.97 18.69 11.04
N ILE A 18 -25.07 19.39 10.75
CA ILE A 18 -25.91 19.12 9.57
C ILE A 18 -25.12 19.35 8.28
N VAL A 19 -24.34 20.43 8.20
CA VAL A 19 -23.48 20.72 7.03
C VAL A 19 -22.39 19.67 6.88
N ALA A 20 -21.75 19.24 7.97
CA ALA A 20 -20.74 18.18 7.93
C ALA A 20 -21.32 16.84 7.43
N VAL A 21 -22.49 16.45 7.93
CA VAL A 21 -23.20 15.26 7.45
C VAL A 21 -23.60 15.41 5.98
N TYR A 22 -24.10 16.58 5.57
CA TYR A 22 -24.46 16.84 4.18
C TYR A 22 -23.26 16.71 3.23
N VAL A 23 -22.12 17.30 3.57
CA VAL A 23 -20.88 17.19 2.80
C VAL A 23 -20.39 15.74 2.75
N TRP A 24 -20.43 15.03 3.88
CA TRP A 24 -20.05 13.62 3.95
C TRP A 24 -20.95 12.73 3.09
N THR A 25 -22.27 12.95 3.10
CA THR A 25 -23.22 12.19 2.26
C THR A 25 -23.03 12.46 0.77
N LYS A 26 -22.72 13.71 0.37
CA LYS A 26 -22.47 14.03 -1.04
C LYS A 26 -21.17 13.39 -1.55
N SER A 27 -20.12 13.35 -0.73
CA SER A 27 -18.86 12.70 -1.10
C SER A 27 -19.00 11.20 -1.38
N MET A 28 -20.01 10.53 -0.82
CA MET A 28 -20.28 9.12 -1.12
C MET A 28 -21.08 8.90 -2.41
N ALA A 29 -21.79 9.92 -2.91
CA ALA A 29 -22.58 9.80 -4.15
C ALA A 29 -21.72 9.87 -5.42
N GLU A 30 -20.56 10.53 -5.38
CA GLU A 30 -19.64 10.61 -6.52
C GLU A 30 -18.90 9.28 -6.78
N ALA A 31 -18.86 8.38 -5.78
CA ALA A 31 -18.29 7.04 -5.92
C ALA A 31 -19.17 6.06 -6.74
N GLN A 32 -20.46 6.35 -6.91
CA GLN A 32 -21.37 5.47 -7.66
C GLN A 32 -21.43 5.77 -9.17
N TYR A 33 -20.90 6.93 -9.62
CA TYR A 33 -20.96 7.31 -11.04
C TYR A 33 -19.87 6.64 -11.90
N TYR A 34 -18.82 6.08 -11.28
CA TYR A 34 -17.76 5.34 -11.99
C TYR A 34 -18.04 3.83 -12.13
N ALA A 35 -19.12 3.32 -11.54
CA ALA A 35 -19.39 1.87 -11.46
C ALA A 35 -20.14 1.28 -12.68
N ASP A 36 -20.65 2.11 -13.60
CA ASP A 36 -21.65 1.67 -14.60
C ASP A 36 -21.08 1.55 -16.04
N SER A 37 -19.77 1.35 -16.19
CA SER A 37 -19.10 1.28 -17.51
C SER A 37 -18.13 0.10 -17.66
N TYR A 38 -18.56 -1.11 -17.29
CA TYR A 38 -17.84 -2.35 -17.61
C TYR A 38 -18.75 -3.30 -18.42
N PRO A 39 -18.29 -3.86 -19.56
CA PRO A 39 -19.05 -4.86 -20.30
C PRO A 39 -19.05 -6.22 -19.57
N ASP A 40 -20.27 -6.73 -19.32
CA ASP A 40 -20.62 -8.05 -18.80
C ASP A 40 -20.04 -9.17 -19.70
N ASN A 41 -19.14 -10.00 -19.15
CA ASN A 41 -18.81 -11.30 -19.72
C ASN A 41 -19.01 -12.37 -18.63
N ARG A 42 -20.13 -13.04 -18.74
CA ARG A 42 -20.57 -14.14 -17.90
C ARG A 42 -19.82 -15.43 -18.22
N ASP A 43 -19.65 -16.22 -17.15
CA ASP A 43 -19.84 -17.67 -17.06
C ASP A 43 -18.60 -18.39 -16.49
N ASN A 44 -18.59 -18.67 -15.18
CA ASN A 44 -18.43 -20.05 -14.69
C ASN A 44 -18.79 -20.22 -13.20
N ASP A 45 -19.70 -21.15 -12.94
CA ASP A 45 -20.12 -21.64 -11.62
C ASP A 45 -19.00 -22.47 -10.95
N ASN A 46 -18.56 -22.09 -9.74
CA ASN A 46 -18.83 -22.86 -8.53
C ASN A 46 -18.15 -22.25 -7.30
N ARG A 47 -18.98 -22.13 -6.25
CA ARG A 47 -18.67 -21.69 -4.91
C ARG A 47 -17.80 -22.72 -4.19
N ASP A 48 -16.78 -22.26 -3.46
CA ASP A 48 -16.63 -22.52 -2.01
C ASP A 48 -15.45 -21.74 -1.39
N ASN A 49 -15.82 -20.59 -0.81
CA ASN A 49 -15.41 -20.02 0.48
C ASN A 49 -13.95 -19.59 0.73
N GLU A 50 -13.81 -18.26 0.75
CA GLU A 50 -13.13 -17.46 1.80
C GLU A 50 -11.61 -17.61 1.91
N ILE A 51 -10.86 -17.16 0.90
CA ILE A 51 -9.60 -16.38 0.95
C ILE A 51 -9.34 -15.95 -0.51
N GLU A 52 -9.99 -14.89 -0.99
CA GLU A 52 -9.81 -14.43 -2.38
C GLU A 52 -10.37 -13.00 -2.54
N GLN A 53 -9.69 -12.00 -1.95
CA GLN A 53 -9.93 -10.58 -2.28
C GLN A 53 -8.63 -9.76 -2.15
N ILE A 54 -7.53 -10.26 -2.70
CA ILE A 54 -6.39 -9.41 -3.07
C ILE A 54 -5.86 -9.89 -4.43
N GLU A 55 -6.71 -10.01 -5.44
CA GLU A 55 -6.24 -9.99 -6.82
C GLU A 55 -7.17 -9.12 -7.66
N GLU A 56 -6.53 -8.26 -8.45
CA GLU A 56 -7.04 -7.40 -9.54
C GLU A 56 -7.53 -5.98 -9.20
N GLU A 57 -6.59 -5.02 -9.22
CA GLU A 57 -6.57 -3.96 -10.25
C GLU A 57 -5.17 -3.28 -10.29
N TYR A 58 -4.18 -3.96 -10.86
CA TYR A 58 -2.94 -3.32 -11.29
C TYR A 58 -3.12 -2.80 -12.72
N ASP A 59 -3.65 -1.57 -12.86
CA ASP A 59 -3.65 -0.87 -14.15
C ASP A 59 -2.23 -0.65 -14.72
N ASN A 60 -2.09 -0.88 -16.02
CA ASN A 60 -0.88 -1.14 -16.77
C ASN A 60 -0.27 0.15 -17.34
N ASP A 61 0.72 0.71 -16.65
CA ASP A 61 1.59 1.78 -17.20
C ASP A 61 3.09 1.50 -16.95
N VAL A 62 3.43 0.23 -16.72
CA VAL A 62 4.77 -0.30 -16.91
C VAL A 62 4.60 -1.42 -17.93
N GLU A 63 5.28 -1.34 -19.08
CA GLU A 63 5.43 -2.49 -19.99
C GLU A 63 6.25 -3.59 -19.28
N GLU A 64 5.67 -4.25 -18.29
CA GLU A 64 6.08 -5.58 -17.88
C GLU A 64 5.22 -6.55 -18.66
N LYS A 65 5.88 -7.47 -19.37
CA LYS A 65 5.17 -8.60 -19.96
C LYS A 65 4.52 -9.33 -18.79
N ASP A 66 3.19 -9.36 -18.77
CA ASP A 66 2.42 -10.41 -18.11
C ASP A 66 2.89 -11.75 -18.71
N ASP A 67 3.97 -12.27 -18.13
CA ASP A 67 4.32 -13.67 -18.27
C ASP A 67 3.41 -14.39 -17.30
N ASP A 68 2.62 -15.32 -17.83
CA ASP A 68 1.66 -16.20 -17.13
C ASP A 68 2.33 -17.02 -15.99
N ASN A 69 3.66 -16.86 -15.80
CA ASN A 69 4.49 -17.48 -14.77
C ASN A 69 5.09 -16.49 -13.76
N SER A 70 4.64 -15.24 -13.72
CA SER A 70 5.08 -14.28 -12.71
C SER A 70 4.43 -14.56 -11.35
N GLN A 71 5.19 -14.43 -10.27
CA GLN A 71 4.73 -14.61 -8.89
C GLN A 71 4.97 -13.32 -8.09
N LEU A 72 4.10 -13.05 -7.12
CA LEU A 72 4.17 -11.88 -6.26
C LEU A 72 4.70 -12.25 -4.86
N LEU A 73 5.68 -11.49 -4.37
CA LEU A 73 6.11 -11.56 -2.96
C LEU A 73 5.61 -10.32 -2.24
N ILE A 74 5.07 -10.50 -1.04
CA ILE A 74 4.62 -9.40 -0.18
C ILE A 74 5.37 -9.47 1.15
N PHE A 75 5.99 -8.35 1.52
CA PHE A 75 6.55 -8.12 2.85
C PHE A 75 6.01 -6.81 3.41
N ARG A 76 6.00 -6.70 4.74
CA ARG A 76 5.47 -5.52 5.43
C ARG A 76 6.48 -4.95 6.41
N LEU A 77 6.51 -3.63 6.49
CA LEU A 77 7.29 -2.87 7.46
C LEU A 77 6.31 -2.28 8.48
N GLN A 78 6.19 -2.93 9.63
CA GLN A 78 5.27 -2.52 10.68
C GLN A 78 6.02 -1.74 11.77
N ALA A 79 5.60 -0.51 12.04
CA ALA A 79 6.20 0.30 13.09
C ALA A 79 6.10 -0.38 14.46
N ILE A 80 7.12 -0.19 15.30
CA ILE A 80 7.18 -0.82 16.62
C ILE A 80 6.39 -0.01 17.65
N GLY A 81 5.48 -0.68 18.35
CA GLY A 81 4.70 -0.10 19.45
C GLY A 81 3.59 0.83 18.96
N SER A 82 3.48 2.01 19.58
CA SER A 82 2.50 3.05 19.20
C SER A 82 3.11 4.14 18.30
N VAL A 83 4.31 3.90 17.77
CA VAL A 83 5.00 4.84 16.87
C VAL A 83 4.48 4.61 15.45
N HIS A 84 4.28 5.68 14.70
CA HIS A 84 3.92 5.62 13.28
C HIS A 84 5.16 5.90 12.43
N ILE A 85 5.18 5.34 11.22
CA ILE A 85 6.10 5.75 10.15
C ILE A 85 5.67 7.13 9.68
N THR A 86 6.55 8.12 9.84
CA THR A 86 6.26 9.52 9.53
C THR A 86 6.71 9.90 8.12
N GLY A 87 6.17 11.01 7.62
CA GLY A 87 6.63 11.64 6.39
C GLY A 87 8.13 11.93 6.33
N GLU A 88 8.71 12.41 7.43
CA GLU A 88 10.15 12.70 7.52
C GLU A 88 11.00 11.44 7.32
N GLN A 89 10.56 10.32 7.90
CA GLN A 89 11.20 9.02 7.70
C GLN A 89 11.03 8.55 6.24
N LEU A 90 9.85 8.75 5.66
CA LEU A 90 9.61 8.45 4.24
C LEU A 90 10.49 9.26 3.28
N LEU A 91 10.70 10.54 3.55
CA LEU A 91 11.62 11.38 2.78
C LEU A 91 13.06 10.88 2.89
N THR A 92 13.46 10.43 4.09
CA THR A 92 14.80 9.86 4.32
C THR A 92 15.01 8.58 3.51
N ILE A 93 14.07 7.62 3.58
CA ILE A 93 14.18 6.38 2.79
C ILE A 93 14.06 6.67 1.29
N LYS A 94 13.27 7.67 0.88
CA LYS A 94 13.16 8.07 -0.52
C LYS A 94 14.53 8.39 -1.11
N GLU A 95 15.32 9.18 -0.41
CA GLU A 95 16.67 9.54 -0.84
C GLU A 95 17.65 8.35 -0.74
N ASN A 96 17.63 7.60 0.36
CA ASN A 96 18.57 6.50 0.60
C ASN A 96 18.42 5.35 -0.42
N TYR A 97 17.19 5.02 -0.77
CA TYR A 97 16.85 3.89 -1.65
C TYR A 97 16.45 4.34 -3.06
N LYS A 98 16.61 5.64 -3.36
CA LYS A 98 16.29 6.26 -4.67
C LYS A 98 14.86 5.94 -5.12
N LEU A 99 13.91 6.02 -4.19
CA LEU A 99 12.51 5.76 -4.46
C LEU A 99 11.96 6.82 -5.41
N SER A 100 11.22 6.39 -6.42
CA SER A 100 10.53 7.26 -7.37
C SER A 100 9.02 7.09 -7.27
N TYR A 101 8.24 8.13 -7.56
CA TYR A 101 6.78 7.98 -7.58
C TYR A 101 6.31 7.32 -8.87
N ASP A 102 5.29 6.48 -8.73
CA ASP A 102 4.45 6.03 -9.85
C ASP A 102 3.23 6.94 -10.06
N ASN A 103 2.54 6.77 -11.18
CA ASN A 103 1.26 7.41 -11.50
C ASN A 103 0.15 7.11 -10.45
N LYS A 104 0.26 5.98 -9.76
CA LYS A 104 -0.64 5.54 -8.68
C LYS A 104 -0.24 6.02 -7.28
N ASN A 105 0.69 6.96 -7.16
CA ASN A 105 1.16 7.47 -5.86
C ASN A 105 1.75 6.37 -4.97
N MET A 106 2.51 5.45 -5.55
CA MET A 106 3.32 4.47 -4.83
C MET A 106 4.80 4.76 -5.07
N PHE A 107 5.67 4.21 -4.22
CA PHE A 107 7.12 4.28 -4.44
C PHE A 107 7.61 3.09 -5.25
N LEU A 108 8.37 3.36 -6.31
CA LEU A 108 9.03 2.37 -7.15
C LEU A 108 10.53 2.38 -6.86
N VAL A 109 11.10 1.18 -6.78
CA VAL A 109 12.54 0.96 -6.81
C VAL A 109 12.90 0.31 -8.12
N LYS A 110 13.81 0.93 -8.86
CA LYS A 110 14.27 0.47 -10.16
C LYS A 110 15.75 0.09 -10.09
N LYS A 111 16.15 -0.91 -10.85
CA LYS A 111 17.55 -1.29 -11.06
C LYS A 111 18.29 -0.21 -11.86
N ASN A 112 19.62 -0.29 -11.91
CA ASN A 112 20.49 0.55 -12.73
C ASN A 112 20.13 0.59 -14.24
N GLN A 113 19.28 -0.31 -14.73
CA GLN A 113 18.82 -0.38 -16.12
C GLN A 113 17.37 0.11 -16.30
N GLY A 114 16.73 0.67 -15.26
CA GLY A 114 15.36 1.17 -15.30
C GLY A 114 14.27 0.12 -15.13
N LYS A 115 14.61 -1.18 -15.12
CA LYS A 115 13.68 -2.27 -14.78
C LYS A 115 13.17 -2.13 -13.34
N LEU A 116 11.87 -2.29 -13.13
CA LEU A 116 11.26 -2.31 -11.79
C LEU A 116 11.85 -3.48 -10.98
N LEU A 117 12.14 -3.21 -9.71
CA LEU A 117 12.62 -4.20 -8.76
C LEU A 117 11.50 -4.53 -7.77
N TYR A 118 10.95 -3.53 -7.09
CA TYR A 118 9.81 -3.67 -6.19
C TYR A 118 9.09 -2.33 -6.01
N THR A 119 7.91 -2.41 -5.43
CA THR A 119 7.05 -1.27 -5.14
C THR A 119 6.76 -1.22 -3.64
N ILE A 120 6.67 -0.01 -3.07
CA ILE A 120 6.26 0.25 -1.69
C ILE A 120 5.00 1.11 -1.69
N CYS A 121 4.03 0.70 -0.90
CA CYS A 121 2.75 1.37 -0.75
C CYS A 121 2.33 1.46 0.73
N SER A 122 1.31 2.27 1.01
CA SER A 122 0.66 2.26 2.32
C SER A 122 -0.11 0.95 2.49
N SER A 123 -0.11 0.35 3.69
CA SER A 123 -0.94 -0.84 3.93
C SER A 123 -2.41 -0.50 4.21
N TYR A 124 -2.75 0.78 4.17
CA TYR A 124 -4.11 1.28 4.37
C TYR A 124 -4.75 1.65 3.04
N ASN A 125 -6.01 1.24 2.83
CA ASN A 125 -6.81 1.62 1.67
C ASN A 125 -6.85 3.16 1.50
N PRO A 126 -6.50 3.73 0.32
CA PRO A 126 -6.34 3.08 -0.99
C PRO A 126 -4.95 2.61 -1.38
N GLY A 127 -4.02 2.52 -0.43
CA GLY A 127 -2.64 2.05 -0.67
C GLY A 127 -1.68 3.16 -1.10
N THR A 128 -2.17 4.37 -1.30
CA THR A 128 -1.38 5.49 -1.83
C THR A 128 -0.54 6.19 -0.77
N ILE A 129 0.58 6.76 -1.19
CA ILE A 129 1.41 7.69 -0.43
C ILE A 129 1.30 9.07 -1.10
N PRO A 130 0.76 10.09 -0.42
CA PRO A 130 0.55 11.41 -1.02
C PRO A 130 1.89 12.08 -1.36
N HIS A 131 1.91 12.88 -2.43
CA HIS A 131 3.10 13.68 -2.79
C HIS A 131 3.50 14.68 -1.69
N ASP A 132 2.52 15.21 -0.96
CA ASP A 132 2.77 15.96 0.28
C ASP A 132 3.02 14.99 1.43
N ILE A 133 4.24 14.43 1.43
CA ILE A 133 4.65 13.37 2.36
C ILE A 133 4.74 13.91 3.80
N GLU A 134 4.94 15.21 4.03
CA GLU A 134 5.26 15.75 5.36
C GLU A 134 4.20 15.46 6.42
N GLN A 135 2.93 15.38 6.01
CA GLN A 135 1.80 15.05 6.88
C GLN A 135 1.47 13.55 6.93
N PHE A 136 2.23 12.71 6.20
CA PHE A 136 1.99 11.28 6.16
C PHE A 136 2.29 10.62 7.51
N SER A 137 1.41 9.68 7.88
CA SER A 137 1.56 8.84 9.05
C SER A 137 0.87 7.51 8.83
N ALA A 138 1.59 6.41 8.97
CA ALA A 138 1.05 5.05 8.84
C ALA A 138 1.70 4.11 9.84
N SER A 139 0.95 3.14 10.37
CA SER A 139 1.57 2.09 11.21
C SER A 139 2.31 1.03 10.40
N GLU A 140 2.03 0.92 9.10
CA GLU A 140 2.54 -0.17 8.28
C GLU A 140 2.65 0.23 6.81
N LEU A 141 3.78 -0.13 6.19
CA LEU A 141 3.98 -0.07 4.73
C LEU A 141 4.03 -1.50 4.19
N SER A 142 3.55 -1.68 2.96
CA SER A 142 3.64 -2.94 2.24
C SER A 142 4.60 -2.78 1.08
N ALA A 143 5.46 -3.77 0.89
CA ALA A 143 6.41 -3.84 -0.20
C ALA A 143 6.16 -5.11 -0.99
N PHE A 144 6.07 -5.00 -2.31
CA PHE A 144 5.82 -6.14 -3.17
C PHE A 144 6.75 -6.18 -4.37
N MET A 145 7.15 -7.41 -4.72
CA MET A 145 8.06 -7.71 -5.80
C MET A 145 7.44 -8.77 -6.70
N SER A 146 7.28 -8.45 -7.98
CA SER A 146 6.96 -9.45 -9.00
C SER A 146 8.25 -10.11 -9.49
N PHE A 147 8.22 -11.42 -9.68
CA PHE A 147 9.38 -12.16 -10.16
C PHE A 147 8.98 -13.28 -11.12
N ALA A 148 9.82 -13.50 -12.13
CA ALA A 148 9.74 -14.68 -12.99
C ALA A 148 10.60 -15.80 -12.39
N LYS A 149 10.11 -17.04 -12.50
CA LYS A 149 10.80 -18.23 -11.98
C LYS A 149 12.15 -18.43 -12.67
N ASN A 150 13.19 -18.82 -11.92
CA ASN A 150 14.58 -19.05 -12.36
C ASN A 150 15.42 -17.81 -12.72
N GLU A 151 14.90 -16.58 -12.73
CA GLU A 151 15.67 -15.39 -13.16
C GLU A 151 15.95 -14.35 -12.07
N SER A 152 15.34 -14.50 -10.89
CA SER A 152 15.16 -13.36 -9.97
C SER A 152 15.91 -13.47 -8.64
N LYS A 153 16.89 -14.37 -8.53
CA LYS A 153 17.60 -14.62 -7.26
C LYS A 153 18.34 -13.38 -6.75
N ASN A 154 19.07 -12.69 -7.62
CA ASN A 154 19.83 -11.51 -7.22
C ASN A 154 18.91 -10.35 -6.87
N GLU A 155 17.82 -10.18 -7.62
CA GLU A 155 16.78 -9.21 -7.35
C GLU A 155 16.12 -9.44 -5.99
N PHE A 156 15.84 -10.70 -5.64
CA PHE A 156 15.31 -11.07 -4.34
C PHE A 156 16.27 -10.73 -3.20
N GLU A 157 17.57 -11.05 -3.33
CA GLU A 157 18.53 -10.71 -2.28
C GLU A 157 18.67 -9.19 -2.09
N LEU A 158 18.61 -8.41 -3.17
CA LEU A 158 18.60 -6.95 -3.10
C LEU A 158 17.32 -6.44 -2.41
N PHE A 159 16.16 -6.97 -2.79
CA PHE A 159 14.88 -6.63 -2.18
C PHE A 159 14.88 -6.89 -0.67
N ILE A 160 15.31 -8.07 -0.24
CA ILE A 160 15.37 -8.42 1.19
C ILE A 160 16.41 -7.58 1.94
N ALA A 161 17.57 -7.32 1.35
CA ALA A 161 18.60 -6.47 1.97
C ALA A 161 18.11 -5.03 2.17
N ASP A 162 17.42 -4.48 1.18
CA ASP A 162 16.80 -3.16 1.27
C ASP A 162 15.74 -3.14 2.37
N LEU A 163 14.80 -4.09 2.38
CA LEU A 163 13.74 -4.14 3.39
C LEU A 163 14.26 -4.33 4.82
N GLN A 164 15.31 -5.13 5.01
CA GLN A 164 15.94 -5.28 6.33
C GLN A 164 16.58 -3.98 6.80
N THR A 165 17.23 -3.24 5.89
CA THR A 165 17.85 -1.95 6.22
C THR A 165 16.79 -0.89 6.47
N MET A 166 15.74 -0.83 5.64
CA MET A 166 14.58 0.05 5.84
C MET A 166 13.88 -0.23 7.17
N ALA A 167 13.75 -1.50 7.58
CA ALA A 167 13.18 -1.83 8.87
C ALA A 167 13.96 -1.20 10.02
N VAL A 168 15.30 -1.17 9.93
CA VAL A 168 16.15 -0.48 10.93
C VAL A 168 15.94 1.04 10.86
N ASP A 169 16.00 1.62 9.67
CA ASP A 169 15.86 3.08 9.45
C ASP A 169 14.51 3.62 9.94
N LEU A 170 13.44 2.84 9.74
CA LEU A 170 12.07 3.19 10.12
C LEU A 170 11.72 2.81 11.56
N ASN A 171 12.61 2.10 12.27
CA ASN A 171 12.30 1.47 13.55
C ASN A 171 11.04 0.58 13.46
N ALA A 172 11.02 -0.26 12.43
CA ALA A 172 9.93 -1.16 12.07
C ALA A 172 10.35 -2.64 12.20
N THR A 173 9.37 -3.52 12.29
CA THR A 173 9.54 -4.96 12.19
C THR A 173 9.19 -5.40 10.77
N LEU A 174 10.08 -6.18 10.17
CA LEU A 174 9.84 -6.83 8.88
C LEU A 174 8.97 -8.08 9.08
N LEU A 175 7.84 -8.12 8.39
CA LEU A 175 6.87 -9.20 8.42
C LEU A 175 6.69 -9.80 7.02
N ASP A 176 6.35 -11.09 6.97
CA ASP A 176 5.92 -11.77 5.74
C ASP A 176 4.44 -11.48 5.41
N GLU A 177 3.94 -12.14 4.37
CA GLU A 177 2.55 -12.04 3.90
C GLU A 177 1.53 -12.43 4.98
N ASP A 178 1.86 -13.40 5.83
CA ASP A 178 1.01 -13.86 6.93
C ASP A 178 1.18 -13.02 8.21
N ARG A 179 1.92 -11.91 8.12
CA ARG A 179 2.24 -11.01 9.24
C ARG A 179 3.07 -11.67 10.33
N ASN A 180 3.79 -12.74 10.01
CA ASN A 180 4.77 -13.34 10.89
C ASN A 180 6.11 -12.62 10.75
N ARG A 181 6.91 -12.60 11.82
CA ARG A 181 8.25 -12.04 11.77
C ARG A 181 9.11 -12.84 10.80
N VAL A 182 9.76 -12.13 9.89
CA VAL A 182 10.64 -12.77 8.91
C VAL A 182 11.81 -13.45 9.63
N SER A 183 11.92 -14.75 9.39
CA SER A 183 13.01 -15.58 9.89
C SER A 183 13.92 -16.02 8.75
N GLN A 184 15.13 -16.48 9.08
CA GLN A 184 16.02 -17.09 8.08
C GLN A 184 15.37 -18.31 7.40
N GLN A 185 14.51 -19.05 8.10
CA GLN A 185 13.78 -20.17 7.53
C GLN A 185 12.77 -19.70 6.49
N THR A 186 12.01 -18.64 6.78
CA THR A 186 11.07 -18.01 5.83
C THR A 186 11.80 -17.57 4.56
N LEU A 187 12.95 -16.90 4.70
CA LEU A 187 13.75 -16.45 3.56
C LEU A 187 14.30 -17.62 2.75
N ASN A 188 14.76 -18.70 3.40
CA ASN A 188 15.25 -19.88 2.70
C ASN A 188 14.13 -20.61 1.94
N TYR A 189 12.95 -20.71 2.54
CA TYR A 189 11.78 -21.27 1.87
C TYR A 189 11.47 -20.48 0.60
N VAL A 190 11.39 -19.16 0.69
CA VAL A 190 11.13 -18.30 -0.47
C VAL A 190 12.24 -18.43 -1.53
N ARG A 191 13.52 -18.48 -1.14
CA ARG A 191 14.64 -18.73 -2.07
C ARG A 191 14.48 -20.01 -2.87
N GLU A 192 14.05 -21.09 -2.22
CA GLU A 192 13.85 -22.39 -2.88
C GLU A 192 12.67 -22.38 -3.87
N HIS A 193 11.70 -21.47 -3.70
CA HIS A 193 10.52 -21.36 -4.57
C HIS A 193 10.73 -20.37 -5.74
N ILE A 194 11.62 -19.39 -5.58
CA ILE A 194 12.02 -18.46 -6.64
C ILE A 194 12.96 -19.12 -7.67
N ILE A 195 13.79 -20.07 -7.21
CA ILE A 195 14.75 -20.81 -8.05
C ILE A 195 14.03 -21.82 -8.94
#